data_AF-X8IZP0-F1
#
_entry.id   AF-X8IZP0-F1
#
_cell.length_a   1.000
_cell.length_b   1.000
_cell.length_c   1.000
_cell.angle_alpha   90.00
_cell.angle_beta   90.00
_cell.angle_gamma   90.00
#
_symmetry.space_group_name_H-M   'P 1'
#
loop_
_entity.id
_entity.type
_entity.pdbx_description
1 polymer ?
#
loop_
_entity_poly.entity_id
_entity_poly.type
_entity_poly.pdbx_seq_one_letter_code
_entity_poly.pdbx_strand_id
1 'polypeptide(L)'
;MKRWREVSRAFRLVVDRSPIFQYLTLLNQLGYIEPINPRQDLSYREKAEVLCGHQEKLQNLIGSGYVAVDHRGVQGRPFHLRFFRGLFAHLNAGSEDAEGDEIVVYELPSLKKAFPQCEVWGFDTWGSITEYHVDRSMDLVVTFICDATDDDSDIALLTVDLRSFNTGWAHPAAAKARLEFPVADALESIHYSLVGDYLMVLLDCDSSDDKYEIVGWDWPSGKQIIHMRLESRDSFAFVWPNILVIPSSLSSIEEDLELIGYLDIYAFDPNGKEGGPRHIATLQLPEAADKAAATYVTVYPSRSSFFKSRTVPETETEPRLYDISPEDGVISFTHSPNRNILKSFPGPSGRTRPSGRAPR
;
A
#
# COMPACT_ATOMS: atom_id res chain seq x y z
N MET A 1 -5.61 -19.83 21.51
CA MET A 1 -6.44 -19.42 22.68
C MET A 1 -7.67 -20.34 22.87
N LYS A 2 -7.60 -21.40 23.68
CA LYS A 2 -8.75 -22.28 24.04
C LYS A 2 -9.13 -22.28 25.53
N ARG A 3 -8.38 -21.57 26.38
CA ARG A 3 -8.46 -21.67 27.85
C ARG A 3 -9.79 -21.18 28.45
N TRP A 4 -10.50 -20.24 27.82
CA TRP A 4 -11.78 -19.73 28.37
C TRP A 4 -12.93 -20.76 28.30
N ARG A 5 -12.88 -21.72 27.37
CA ARG A 5 -13.90 -22.77 27.24
C ARG A 5 -13.86 -23.79 28.38
N GLU A 6 -12.79 -23.80 29.16
CA GLU A 6 -12.54 -24.76 30.25
C GLU A 6 -12.97 -24.20 31.62
N VAL A 7 -13.31 -22.91 31.73
CA VAL A 7 -13.49 -22.21 33.01
C VAL A 7 -14.90 -22.41 33.61
N SER A 8 -15.96 -22.47 32.78
CA SER A 8 -17.33 -22.67 33.29
C SER A 8 -18.29 -23.18 32.20
N ARG A 9 -19.04 -24.25 32.51
CA ARG A 9 -20.12 -24.77 31.64
C ARG A 9 -21.23 -23.73 31.40
N ALA A 10 -21.55 -22.93 32.41
CA ALA A 10 -22.58 -21.90 32.31
C ALA A 10 -22.14 -20.77 31.38
N PHE A 11 -20.89 -20.32 31.51
CA PHE A 11 -20.32 -19.30 30.62
C PHE A 11 -20.23 -19.80 29.18
N ARG A 12 -19.81 -21.05 29.00
CA ARG A 12 -19.80 -21.70 27.68
C ARG A 12 -21.20 -21.74 27.05
N LEU A 13 -22.25 -22.07 27.81
CA LEU A 13 -23.62 -22.04 27.30
C LEU A 13 -24.08 -20.62 26.90
N VAL A 14 -23.65 -19.58 27.60
CA VAL A 14 -23.95 -18.19 27.24
C VAL A 14 -23.27 -17.80 25.92
N VAL A 15 -21.99 -18.13 25.77
CA VAL A 15 -21.24 -17.85 24.54
C VAL A 15 -21.79 -18.67 23.36
N ASP A 16 -22.03 -19.97 23.57
CA ASP A 16 -22.51 -20.88 22.54
C ASP A 16 -23.98 -20.60 22.13
N ARG A 17 -24.76 -19.85 22.91
CA ARG A 17 -26.15 -19.47 22.57
C ARG A 17 -26.32 -18.03 22.07
N SER A 18 -25.30 -17.19 22.23
CA SER A 18 -25.36 -15.79 21.81
C SER A 18 -24.80 -15.62 20.40
N PRO A 19 -25.61 -15.23 19.40
CA PRO A 19 -25.14 -15.00 18.04
C PRO A 19 -24.02 -13.94 17.98
N ILE A 20 -24.07 -12.93 18.85
CA ILE A 20 -23.04 -11.89 18.97
C ILE A 20 -21.70 -12.51 19.35
N PHE A 21 -21.67 -13.32 20.43
CA PHE A 21 -20.42 -13.91 20.90
C PHE A 21 -19.90 -14.97 19.93
N GLN A 22 -20.77 -15.71 19.24
CA GLN A 22 -20.37 -16.62 18.18
C GLN A 22 -19.65 -15.88 17.06
N TYR A 23 -20.23 -14.78 16.56
CA TYR A 23 -19.63 -13.93 15.54
C TYR A 23 -18.29 -13.34 15.97
N LEU A 24 -18.21 -12.70 17.15
CA LEU A 24 -16.96 -12.11 17.65
C LEU A 24 -15.87 -13.16 17.89
N THR A 25 -16.25 -14.34 18.38
CA THR A 25 -15.32 -15.46 18.55
C THR A 25 -14.77 -15.94 17.21
N LEU A 26 -15.63 -16.01 16.18
CA LEU A 26 -15.24 -16.42 14.84
C LEU A 26 -14.28 -15.39 14.20
N LEU A 27 -14.58 -14.09 14.32
CA LEU A 27 -13.66 -13.04 13.88
C LEU A 27 -12.27 -13.21 14.48
N ASN A 28 -12.20 -13.31 15.81
CA ASN A 28 -10.93 -13.48 16.52
C ASN A 28 -10.19 -14.77 16.11
N GLN A 29 -10.91 -15.88 15.88
CA GLN A 29 -10.28 -17.12 15.39
C GLN A 29 -9.64 -16.98 14.01
N LEU A 30 -10.17 -16.06 13.19
CA LEU A 30 -9.71 -15.81 11.83
C LEU A 30 -8.68 -14.66 11.75
N GLY A 31 -8.29 -14.05 12.87
CA GLY A 31 -7.41 -12.86 12.88
C GLY A 31 -8.13 -11.59 12.41
N TYR A 32 -9.45 -11.55 12.54
CA TYR A 32 -10.27 -10.39 12.19
C TYR A 32 -10.82 -9.69 13.44
N ILE A 33 -11.21 -8.44 13.25
CA ILE A 33 -11.92 -7.62 14.23
C ILE A 33 -13.28 -7.17 13.69
N GLU A 34 -14.12 -6.68 14.60
CA GLU A 34 -15.37 -6.05 14.21
C GLU A 34 -15.06 -4.76 13.41
N PRO A 35 -15.70 -4.57 12.25
CA PRO A 35 -15.40 -3.42 11.41
C PRO A 35 -15.96 -2.13 12.00
N ILE A 36 -15.36 -0.99 11.63
CA ILE A 36 -15.79 0.34 12.11
C ILE A 36 -17.23 0.65 11.68
N ASN A 37 -17.57 0.32 10.43
CA ASN A 37 -18.92 0.41 9.90
C ASN A 37 -19.48 -1.01 9.64
N PRO A 38 -20.12 -1.67 10.61
CA PRO A 38 -20.62 -3.01 10.43
C PRO A 38 -21.89 -3.03 9.57
N ARG A 39 -22.06 -4.09 8.77
CA ARG A 39 -23.32 -4.39 8.06
C ARG A 39 -24.50 -4.43 9.03
N GLN A 40 -25.32 -3.39 9.05
CA GLN A 40 -26.49 -3.30 9.94
C GLN A 40 -27.71 -4.04 9.38
N ASP A 41 -27.71 -4.32 8.09
CA ASP A 41 -28.71 -5.09 7.37
C ASP A 41 -28.68 -6.59 7.69
N LEU A 42 -27.62 -7.08 8.34
CA LEU A 42 -27.46 -8.48 8.72
C LEU A 42 -27.47 -8.65 10.24
N SER A 43 -28.21 -9.65 10.71
CA SER A 43 -28.12 -10.13 12.09
C SER A 43 -26.76 -10.77 12.37
N TYR A 44 -26.33 -10.80 13.64
CA TYR A 44 -25.06 -11.45 14.01
C TYR A 44 -24.98 -12.93 13.61
N ARG A 45 -26.11 -13.62 13.58
CA ARG A 45 -26.18 -15.00 13.11
C ARG A 45 -25.85 -15.09 11.62
N GLU A 46 -26.49 -14.25 10.81
CA GLU A 46 -26.22 -14.18 9.36
C GLU A 46 -24.78 -13.76 9.10
N LYS A 47 -24.24 -12.80 9.86
CA LYS A 47 -22.82 -12.42 9.75
C LYS A 47 -21.87 -13.60 10.00
N ALA A 48 -22.14 -14.40 11.04
CA ALA A 48 -21.35 -15.59 11.35
C ALA A 48 -21.48 -16.67 10.27
N GLU A 49 -22.70 -16.91 9.76
CA GLU A 49 -22.95 -17.87 8.67
C GLU A 49 -22.22 -17.45 7.38
N VAL A 50 -22.22 -16.16 7.03
CA VAL A 50 -21.48 -15.64 5.87
C VAL A 50 -19.96 -15.77 6.06
N LEU A 51 -19.43 -15.51 7.27
CA LEU A 51 -18.01 -15.68 7.58
C LEU A 51 -17.57 -17.15 7.46
N CYS A 52 -18.34 -18.10 7.99
CA CYS A 52 -18.07 -19.53 7.84
C CYS A 52 -18.08 -19.93 6.37
N GLY A 53 -19.12 -19.54 5.61
CA GLY A 53 -19.21 -19.84 4.18
C GLY A 53 -18.06 -19.21 3.37
N HIS A 54 -17.57 -18.04 3.78
CA HIS A 54 -16.38 -17.43 3.18
C HIS A 54 -15.11 -18.27 3.44
N GLN A 55 -14.90 -18.75 4.66
CA GLN A 55 -13.75 -19.60 4.98
C GLN A 55 -13.77 -20.91 4.19
N GLU A 56 -14.94 -21.55 4.08
CA GLU A 56 -15.11 -22.75 3.25
C GLU A 56 -14.79 -22.46 1.78
N LYS A 57 -15.28 -21.33 1.24
CA LYS A 57 -14.96 -20.92 -0.13
C LYS A 57 -13.47 -20.65 -0.32
N LEU A 58 -12.81 -19.96 0.62
CA LEU A 58 -11.37 -19.70 0.57
C LEU A 58 -10.55 -21.01 0.58
N GLN A 59 -10.94 -21.98 1.41
CA GLN A 59 -10.30 -23.30 1.43
C GLN A 59 -10.52 -24.07 0.13
N ASN A 60 -11.66 -23.81 -0.53
CA ASN A 60 -12.05 -24.43 -1.80
C ASN A 60 -11.69 -23.58 -3.04
N LEU A 61 -10.86 -22.53 -2.92
CA LEU A 61 -10.43 -21.65 -4.03
C LEU A 61 -9.52 -22.33 -5.07
N ILE A 62 -9.57 -23.65 -5.20
CA ILE A 62 -8.98 -24.36 -6.31
C ILE A 62 -9.82 -24.08 -7.57
N GLY A 63 -9.46 -23.01 -8.28
CA GLY A 63 -9.80 -22.83 -9.70
C GLY A 63 -11.26 -22.52 -10.03
N SER A 64 -12.01 -21.83 -9.17
CA SER A 64 -13.37 -21.39 -9.48
C SER A 64 -13.38 -20.20 -10.45
N GLY A 65 -13.12 -20.47 -11.74
CA GLY A 65 -13.30 -19.53 -12.85
C GLY A 65 -12.17 -18.50 -12.99
N TYR A 66 -11.68 -18.34 -14.22
CA TYR A 66 -10.86 -17.19 -14.60
C TYR A 66 -11.80 -16.11 -15.12
N VAL A 67 -11.81 -14.94 -14.49
CA VAL A 67 -12.35 -13.74 -15.12
C VAL A 67 -11.21 -13.18 -15.97
N ALA A 68 -11.32 -13.34 -17.28
CA ALA A 68 -10.44 -12.63 -18.19
C ALA A 68 -10.78 -11.15 -18.09
N VAL A 69 -9.85 -10.35 -17.57
CA VAL A 69 -9.94 -8.89 -17.65
C VAL A 69 -9.61 -8.53 -19.10
N ASP A 70 -10.61 -8.10 -19.86
CA ASP A 70 -10.43 -7.65 -21.23
C ASP A 70 -9.61 -6.35 -21.20
N HIS A 71 -8.31 -6.48 -21.49
CA HIS A 71 -7.39 -5.37 -21.66
C HIS A 71 -7.66 -4.69 -23.00
N ARG A 72 -8.82 -4.03 -23.13
CA ARG A 72 -9.16 -3.30 -24.35
C ARG A 72 -8.08 -2.25 -24.61
N GLY A 73 -7.47 -2.30 -25.79
CA GLY A 73 -6.56 -1.25 -26.26
C GLY A 73 -5.09 -1.40 -25.88
N VAL A 74 -4.70 -2.43 -25.12
CA VAL A 74 -3.30 -2.63 -24.73
C VAL A 74 -2.51 -3.26 -25.91
N GLN A 75 -2.11 -2.44 -26.88
CA GLN A 75 -1.10 -2.84 -27.88
C GLN A 75 0.33 -2.81 -27.30
N GLY A 76 0.51 -2.30 -26.08
CA GLY A 76 1.78 -2.28 -25.34
C GLY A 76 1.90 -3.39 -24.28
N ARG A 77 3.02 -3.47 -23.56
CA ARG A 77 3.09 -4.31 -22.35
C ARG A 77 2.45 -3.53 -21.20
N PRO A 78 1.57 -4.11 -20.37
CA PRO A 78 1.12 -3.45 -19.16
C PRO A 78 2.31 -3.34 -18.19
N PHE A 79 2.93 -2.18 -18.11
CA PHE A 79 4.16 -1.97 -17.33
C PHE A 79 3.90 -1.73 -15.83
N HIS A 80 2.67 -1.35 -15.44
CA HIS A 80 2.32 -1.08 -14.05
C HIS A 80 0.96 -1.68 -13.71
N LEU A 81 0.97 -2.80 -12.95
CA LEU A 81 -0.22 -3.49 -12.44
C LEU A 81 -0.27 -3.34 -10.92
N ARG A 82 -1.43 -2.96 -10.38
CA ARG A 82 -1.63 -2.76 -8.93
C ARG A 82 -2.91 -3.45 -8.46
N PHE A 83 -2.79 -4.17 -7.33
CA PHE A 83 -3.93 -4.71 -6.60
C PHE A 83 -4.05 -4.03 -5.24
N PHE A 84 -5.18 -3.37 -5.02
CA PHE A 84 -5.44 -2.61 -3.80
C PHE A 84 -6.87 -2.84 -3.30
N ARG A 85 -7.01 -3.50 -2.15
CA ARG A 85 -8.30 -3.69 -1.44
C ARG A 85 -9.47 -4.19 -2.30
N GLY A 86 -9.22 -5.12 -3.23
CA GLY A 86 -10.23 -5.64 -4.13
C GLY A 86 -10.40 -4.83 -5.41
N LEU A 87 -9.59 -3.79 -5.62
CA LEU A 87 -9.41 -3.13 -6.90
C LEU A 87 -8.21 -3.72 -7.62
N PHE A 88 -8.34 -3.88 -8.93
CA PHE A 88 -7.25 -4.13 -9.84
C PHE A 88 -7.11 -2.93 -10.76
N ALA A 89 -5.96 -2.30 -10.79
CA ALA A 89 -5.71 -1.13 -11.61
C ALA A 89 -4.51 -1.38 -12.52
N HIS A 90 -4.56 -0.86 -13.74
CA HIS A 90 -3.42 -0.84 -14.64
C HIS A 90 -3.30 0.48 -15.38
N LEU A 91 -2.08 0.78 -15.80
CA LEU A 91 -1.77 1.90 -16.67
C LEU A 91 -1.89 1.48 -18.15
N ASN A 92 -2.68 2.22 -18.92
CA ASN A 92 -2.66 2.25 -20.37
C ASN A 92 -1.79 3.42 -20.80
N ALA A 93 -0.60 3.13 -21.33
CA ALA A 93 0.21 4.17 -21.94
C ALA A 93 -0.54 4.78 -23.13
N GLY A 94 -0.58 6.10 -23.20
CA GLY A 94 -1.20 6.81 -24.32
C GLY A 94 -0.59 6.39 -25.66
N SER A 95 -1.37 6.42 -26.74
CA SER A 95 -0.78 6.39 -28.09
C SER A 95 0.06 7.64 -28.33
N GLU A 96 0.93 7.66 -29.34
CA GLU A 96 1.70 8.85 -29.72
C GLU A 96 0.83 10.11 -29.95
N ASP A 97 -0.45 9.91 -30.31
CA ASP A 97 -1.44 10.98 -30.52
C ASP A 97 -2.26 11.35 -29.26
N ALA A 98 -2.09 10.65 -28.14
CA ALA A 98 -2.82 10.91 -26.90
C ALA A 98 -2.09 11.93 -26.02
N GLU A 99 -2.84 12.78 -25.34
CA GLU A 99 -2.30 13.85 -24.48
C GLU A 99 -1.66 13.33 -23.18
N GLY A 100 -1.89 12.06 -22.83
CA GLY A 100 -1.27 11.41 -21.67
C GLY A 100 -1.71 9.96 -21.51
N ASP A 101 -1.37 9.39 -20.35
CA ASP A 101 -1.72 8.01 -20.02
C ASP A 101 -3.13 7.90 -19.41
N GLU A 102 -3.72 6.72 -19.45
CA GLU A 102 -5.00 6.40 -18.82
C GLU A 102 -4.81 5.34 -17.72
N ILE A 103 -5.34 5.59 -16.52
CA ILE A 103 -5.44 4.55 -15.49
C ILE A 103 -6.81 3.88 -15.59
N VAL A 104 -6.82 2.57 -15.81
CA VAL A 104 -8.05 1.77 -15.79
C VAL A 104 -8.14 0.98 -14.49
N VAL A 105 -9.25 1.11 -13.79
CA VAL A 105 -9.51 0.45 -12.51
C VAL A 105 -10.72 -0.47 -12.63
N TYR A 106 -10.55 -1.70 -12.17
CA TYR A 106 -11.57 -2.74 -12.08
C TYR A 106 -11.87 -3.02 -10.62
N GLU A 107 -13.14 -3.01 -10.25
CA GLU A 107 -13.57 -3.56 -8.97
C GLU A 107 -13.78 -5.06 -9.09
N LEU A 108 -12.94 -5.82 -8.38
CA LEU A 108 -13.03 -7.26 -8.37
C LEU A 108 -14.30 -7.69 -7.61
N PRO A 109 -15.10 -8.60 -8.17
CA PRO A 109 -16.23 -9.18 -7.46
C PRO A 109 -15.77 -9.75 -6.11
N SER A 110 -16.44 -9.33 -5.04
CA SER A 110 -16.13 -9.83 -3.70
C SER A 110 -17.39 -10.24 -2.98
N LEU A 111 -17.29 -11.28 -2.16
CA LEU A 111 -18.39 -11.75 -1.31
C LEU A 111 -18.81 -10.71 -0.25
N LYS A 112 -18.01 -9.66 -0.03
CA LYS A 112 -18.35 -8.54 0.84
C LYS A 112 -19.43 -7.64 0.20
N LYS A 113 -19.55 -7.64 -1.13
CA LYS A 113 -20.49 -6.80 -1.88
C LYS A 113 -21.67 -7.61 -2.41
N ALA A 114 -22.83 -6.98 -2.46
CA ALA A 114 -24.06 -7.57 -3.00
C ALA A 114 -24.09 -7.59 -4.54
N PHE A 115 -23.10 -6.98 -5.20
CA PHE A 115 -23.09 -6.81 -6.66
C PHE A 115 -22.19 -7.85 -7.34
N PRO A 116 -22.73 -8.62 -8.30
CA PRO A 116 -21.97 -9.64 -9.03
C PRO A 116 -21.21 -9.07 -10.24
N GLN A 117 -21.38 -7.79 -10.60
CA GLN A 117 -20.78 -7.18 -11.79
C GLN A 117 -19.50 -6.44 -11.43
N CYS A 118 -18.48 -6.57 -12.29
CA CYS A 118 -17.24 -5.82 -12.21
C CYS A 118 -17.51 -4.38 -12.69
N GLU A 119 -17.40 -3.41 -11.79
CA GLU A 119 -17.40 -1.99 -12.17
C GLU A 119 -16.03 -1.61 -12.72
N VAL A 120 -16.01 -0.67 -13.68
CA VAL A 120 -14.80 -0.22 -14.36
C VAL A 120 -14.79 1.31 -14.41
N TRP A 121 -13.64 1.91 -14.08
CA TRP A 121 -13.38 3.35 -14.17
C TRP A 121 -12.14 3.60 -15.02
N GLY A 122 -12.13 4.72 -15.75
CA GLY A 122 -10.97 5.22 -16.49
C GLY A 122 -10.63 6.63 -15.99
N PHE A 123 -9.34 6.91 -15.88
CA PHE A 123 -8.81 8.21 -15.45
C PHE A 123 -7.75 8.69 -16.44
N ASP A 124 -8.11 9.64 -17.29
CA ASP A 124 -7.19 10.28 -18.24
C ASP A 124 -6.21 11.20 -17.50
N THR A 125 -4.95 11.20 -17.88
CA THR A 125 -3.92 12.09 -17.31
C THR A 125 -3.31 12.99 -18.36
N TRP A 126 -2.63 14.04 -17.91
CA TRP A 126 -2.08 15.10 -18.77
C TRP A 126 -0.57 14.93 -19.02
N GLY A 127 -0.02 13.75 -18.71
CA GLY A 127 1.41 13.48 -18.84
C GLY A 127 1.72 11.99 -18.69
N SER A 128 2.99 11.63 -18.80
CA SER A 128 3.43 10.25 -18.62
C SER A 128 3.52 9.91 -17.15
N ILE A 129 2.77 8.88 -16.74
CA ILE A 129 2.69 8.48 -15.35
C ILE A 129 3.87 7.57 -15.02
N THR A 130 4.71 8.02 -14.08
CA THR A 130 5.80 7.20 -13.54
C THR A 130 5.26 6.15 -12.57
N GLU A 131 4.29 6.53 -11.72
CA GLU A 131 3.69 5.66 -10.72
C GLU A 131 2.27 6.15 -10.35
N TYR A 132 1.43 5.30 -9.75
CA TYR A 132 0.10 5.71 -9.30
C TYR A 132 -0.41 4.93 -8.08
N HIS A 133 -1.39 5.53 -7.39
CA HIS A 133 -2.13 4.95 -6.28
C HIS A 133 -3.64 5.12 -6.49
N VAL A 134 -4.41 4.13 -6.02
CA VAL A 134 -5.87 4.19 -6.02
C VAL A 134 -6.37 3.70 -4.66
N ASP A 135 -7.05 4.56 -3.91
CA ASP A 135 -7.75 4.21 -2.68
C ASP A 135 -9.19 4.73 -2.69
N ARG A 136 -10.12 3.85 -3.10
CA ARG A 136 -11.56 4.16 -3.10
C ARG A 136 -12.10 4.51 -1.72
N SER A 137 -11.51 4.02 -0.64
CA SER A 137 -11.99 4.36 0.71
C SER A 137 -11.67 5.79 1.14
N MET A 138 -10.71 6.42 0.46
CA MET A 138 -10.40 7.84 0.60
C MET A 138 -10.98 8.67 -0.55
N ASP A 139 -11.76 8.06 -1.45
CA ASP A 139 -12.12 8.65 -2.74
C ASP A 139 -10.91 9.20 -3.52
N LEU A 140 -9.73 8.55 -3.45
CA LEU A 140 -8.47 9.17 -3.90
C LEU A 140 -7.78 8.38 -5.01
N VAL A 141 -7.37 9.08 -6.07
CA VAL A 141 -6.42 8.64 -7.09
C VAL A 141 -5.22 9.59 -7.03
N VAL A 142 -4.02 9.02 -6.87
CA VAL A 142 -2.76 9.77 -6.83
C VAL A 142 -1.94 9.35 -8.04
N THR A 143 -1.47 10.30 -8.84
CA THR A 143 -0.55 10.01 -9.95
C THR A 143 0.74 10.78 -9.79
N PHE A 144 1.85 10.16 -10.18
CA PHE A 144 3.18 10.75 -10.12
C PHE A 144 3.65 10.98 -11.55
N ILE A 145 3.89 12.25 -11.91
CA ILE A 145 4.35 12.69 -13.21
C ILE A 145 5.69 13.40 -12.99
N CYS A 146 6.70 13.03 -13.76
CA CYS A 146 8.01 13.64 -13.68
C CYS A 146 8.35 14.25 -15.03
N ASP A 147 8.30 15.57 -15.11
CA ASP A 147 8.58 16.30 -16.35
C ASP A 147 9.99 16.91 -16.25
N ALA A 148 10.77 16.77 -17.32
CA ALA A 148 11.98 17.58 -17.48
C ALA A 148 11.54 19.04 -17.73
N THR A 149 12.17 20.00 -17.07
CA THR A 149 11.90 21.41 -17.38
C THR A 149 12.45 21.73 -18.76
N ASP A 150 11.70 22.47 -19.59
CA ASP A 150 12.11 22.87 -20.95
C ASP A 150 13.36 23.78 -20.97
N ASP A 151 13.68 24.40 -19.83
CA ASP A 151 14.91 25.14 -19.64
C ASP A 151 16.05 24.14 -19.43
N ASP A 152 17.23 24.37 -20.02
CA ASP A 152 18.49 23.59 -19.88
C ASP A 152 18.97 23.41 -18.40
N SER A 153 18.12 23.66 -17.40
CA SER A 153 18.32 23.24 -16.02
C SER A 153 18.21 21.73 -15.89
N ASP A 154 19.19 21.13 -15.21
CA ASP A 154 19.19 19.72 -14.80
C ASP A 154 18.08 19.36 -13.78
N ILE A 155 17.14 20.28 -13.52
CA ILE A 155 16.11 20.14 -12.50
C ILE A 155 14.83 19.60 -13.15
N ALA A 156 14.45 18.36 -12.82
CA ALA A 156 13.14 17.83 -13.15
C ALA A 156 12.08 18.31 -12.14
N LEU A 157 10.80 18.31 -12.53
CA LEU A 157 9.70 18.62 -11.63
C LEU A 157 8.86 17.37 -11.37
N LEU A 158 8.85 16.89 -10.12
CA LEU A 158 7.89 15.89 -9.70
C LEU A 158 6.56 16.59 -9.41
N THR A 159 5.54 16.20 -10.16
CA THR A 159 4.14 16.60 -9.93
C THR A 159 3.33 15.41 -9.44
N VAL A 160 2.66 15.60 -8.31
CA VAL A 160 1.73 14.63 -7.72
C VAL A 160 0.31 15.15 -7.92
N ASP A 161 -0.47 14.53 -8.79
CA ASP A 161 -1.88 14.88 -9.04
C ASP A 161 -2.80 14.15 -8.05
N LEU A 162 -3.71 14.89 -7.42
CA LEU A 162 -4.63 14.40 -6.39
C LEU A 162 -6.07 14.52 -6.90
N ARG A 163 -6.66 13.38 -7.26
CA ARG A 163 -8.00 13.33 -7.86
C ARG A 163 -8.99 12.52 -7.06
N SER A 164 -10.26 12.88 -7.20
CA SER A 164 -11.38 12.10 -6.67
C SER A 164 -11.57 10.83 -7.50
N PHE A 165 -11.66 9.67 -6.85
CA PHE A 165 -11.91 8.39 -7.50
C PHE A 165 -13.29 8.34 -8.16
N ASN A 166 -14.31 8.86 -7.49
CA ASN A 166 -15.69 8.82 -7.96
C ASN A 166 -15.94 9.81 -9.10
N THR A 167 -15.24 10.96 -9.09
CA THR A 167 -15.54 12.05 -10.03
C THR A 167 -14.46 12.27 -11.09
N GLY A 168 -13.23 11.79 -10.87
CA GLY A 168 -12.07 12.00 -11.74
C GLY A 168 -11.48 13.42 -11.70
N TRP A 169 -12.14 14.36 -11.02
CA TRP A 169 -11.69 15.76 -10.88
C TRP A 169 -10.72 15.93 -9.73
N ALA A 170 -10.21 17.15 -9.53
CA ALA A 170 -9.42 17.49 -8.34
C ALA A 170 -10.11 17.05 -7.05
N HIS A 171 -9.36 16.42 -6.15
CA HIS A 171 -9.93 15.85 -4.93
C HIS A 171 -10.50 16.96 -4.03
N PRO A 172 -11.77 16.88 -3.59
CA PRO A 172 -12.42 17.98 -2.87
C PRO A 172 -11.78 18.31 -1.51
N ALA A 173 -11.15 17.33 -0.87
CA ALA A 173 -10.41 17.54 0.38
C ALA A 173 -9.01 18.16 0.18
N ALA A 174 -8.48 18.21 -1.05
CA ALA A 174 -7.16 18.74 -1.32
C ALA A 174 -7.23 20.24 -1.60
N ALA A 175 -6.57 21.05 -0.77
CA ALA A 175 -6.44 22.49 -0.97
C ALA A 175 -5.68 22.83 -2.26
N LYS A 176 -4.80 21.93 -2.70
CA LYS A 176 -4.11 21.99 -3.98
C LYS A 176 -4.37 20.68 -4.72
N ALA A 177 -4.84 20.78 -5.97
CA ALA A 177 -5.02 19.60 -6.82
C ALA A 177 -3.69 18.91 -7.15
N ARG A 178 -2.59 19.67 -7.16
CA ARG A 178 -1.25 19.19 -7.48
C ARG A 178 -0.27 19.58 -6.38
N LEU A 179 0.60 18.63 -6.03
CA LEU A 179 1.76 18.87 -5.18
C LEU A 179 2.99 18.83 -6.08
N GLU A 180 3.92 19.74 -5.87
CA GLU A 180 5.09 19.90 -6.73
C GLU A 180 6.35 19.84 -5.87
N PHE A 181 7.38 19.18 -6.39
CA PHE A 181 8.71 19.14 -5.78
C PHE A 181 9.80 19.15 -6.85
N PRO A 182 10.76 20.09 -6.79
CA PRO A 182 11.89 20.11 -7.70
C PRO A 182 12.82 18.93 -7.38
N VAL A 183 13.14 18.14 -8.40
CA VAL A 183 14.08 17.03 -8.33
C VAL A 183 15.35 17.48 -9.02
N ALA A 184 16.49 17.41 -8.32
CA ALA A 184 17.74 17.98 -8.81
C ALA A 184 18.33 17.26 -10.04
N ASP A 185 17.84 16.06 -10.36
CA ASP A 185 18.37 15.17 -11.39
C ASP A 185 17.26 14.33 -12.04
N ALA A 186 17.63 13.54 -13.05
CA ALA A 186 16.77 12.53 -13.64
C ALA A 186 16.34 11.47 -12.60
N LEU A 187 15.02 11.27 -12.51
CA LEU A 187 14.40 10.34 -11.59
C LEU A 187 14.43 8.91 -12.15
N GLU A 188 15.15 8.00 -11.48
CA GLU A 188 15.23 6.58 -11.87
C GLU A 188 13.98 5.81 -11.42
N SER A 189 13.55 6.05 -10.18
CA SER A 189 12.36 5.39 -9.64
C SER A 189 11.72 6.16 -8.48
N ILE A 190 10.44 5.85 -8.25
CA ILE A 190 9.65 6.40 -7.16
C ILE A 190 9.16 5.27 -6.27
N HIS A 191 9.34 5.42 -4.96
CA HIS A 191 8.65 4.61 -3.97
C HIS A 191 7.79 5.50 -3.10
N TYR A 192 6.56 5.11 -2.80
CA TYR A 192 5.64 5.96 -2.04
C TYR A 192 4.86 5.19 -0.99
N SER A 193 4.36 5.92 0.01
CA SER A 193 3.46 5.41 1.03
C SER A 193 2.42 6.45 1.40
N LEU A 194 1.15 6.04 1.42
CA LEU A 194 0.01 6.89 1.79
C LEU A 194 -0.61 6.35 3.08
N VAL A 195 -0.65 7.20 4.11
CA VAL A 195 -1.21 6.85 5.43
C VAL A 195 -2.06 8.01 5.97
N GLY A 196 -3.38 7.84 5.92
CA GLY A 196 -4.33 8.88 6.32
C GLY A 196 -4.16 10.13 5.46
N ASP A 197 -3.82 11.25 6.11
CA ASP A 197 -3.58 12.54 5.45
C ASP A 197 -2.14 12.70 4.92
N TYR A 198 -1.26 11.73 5.14
CA TYR A 198 0.16 11.86 4.83
C TYR A 198 0.56 11.04 3.62
N LEU A 199 1.15 11.72 2.63
CA LEU A 199 1.78 11.11 1.48
C LEU A 199 3.30 11.30 1.59
N MET A 200 4.04 10.20 1.54
CA MET A 200 5.51 10.20 1.52
C MET A 200 5.99 9.58 0.22
N VAL A 201 7.07 10.13 -0.30
CA VAL A 201 7.69 9.71 -1.55
C VAL A 201 9.19 9.68 -1.35
N LEU A 202 9.79 8.53 -1.64
CA LEU A 202 11.22 8.32 -1.77
C LEU A 202 11.56 8.40 -3.25
N LEU A 203 12.44 9.33 -3.56
CA LEU A 203 13.00 9.61 -4.87
C LEU A 203 14.36 8.94 -4.99
N ASP A 204 14.57 8.21 -6.08
CA ASP A 204 15.84 7.58 -6.43
C ASP A 204 16.35 8.25 -7.70
N CYS A 205 17.36 9.10 -7.52
CA CYS A 205 17.94 9.97 -8.53
C CYS A 205 19.29 9.41 -9.03
N ASP A 206 19.62 9.64 -10.30
CA ASP A 206 20.81 9.03 -10.95
C ASP A 206 22.16 9.73 -10.61
N SER A 207 22.20 10.71 -9.70
CA SER A 207 23.43 11.47 -9.42
C SER A 207 24.41 10.75 -8.50
N SER A 208 25.69 11.16 -8.50
CA SER A 208 26.76 10.41 -7.82
C SER A 208 26.75 10.53 -6.29
N ASP A 209 26.23 11.64 -5.73
CA ASP A 209 26.49 12.00 -4.32
C ASP A 209 25.22 12.17 -3.43
N ASP A 210 24.04 12.53 -3.97
CA ASP A 210 22.77 12.71 -3.22
C ASP A 210 21.63 11.90 -3.85
N LYS A 211 21.78 10.57 -3.88
CA LYS A 211 20.92 9.68 -4.69
C LYS A 211 19.48 9.55 -4.20
N TYR A 212 19.20 9.83 -2.93
CA TYR A 212 17.95 9.45 -2.29
C TYR A 212 17.37 10.59 -1.47
N GLU A 213 16.15 10.98 -1.78
CA GLU A 213 15.42 12.00 -1.04
C GLU A 213 14.05 11.47 -0.64
N ILE A 214 13.68 11.62 0.63
CA ILE A 214 12.30 11.46 1.07
C ILE A 214 11.66 12.83 1.19
N VAL A 215 10.58 13.03 0.46
CA VAL A 215 9.69 14.18 0.56
C VAL A 215 8.31 13.73 1.02
N GLY A 216 7.69 14.55 1.87
CA GLY A 216 6.43 14.23 2.52
C GLY A 216 5.48 15.41 2.57
N TRP A 217 4.20 15.14 2.36
CA TRP A 217 3.13 16.13 2.44
C TRP A 217 1.99 15.69 3.35
N ASP A 218 1.39 16.68 4.00
CA ASP A 218 -0.02 16.62 4.42
C ASP A 218 -0.86 16.94 3.17
N TRP A 219 -1.29 15.91 2.45
CA TRP A 219 -1.87 16.06 1.11
C TRP A 219 -3.16 16.91 1.10
N PRO A 220 -4.04 16.89 2.14
CA PRO A 220 -5.21 17.74 2.15
C PRO A 220 -4.86 19.23 2.24
N SER A 221 -3.84 19.60 3.02
CA SER A 221 -3.42 21.01 3.12
C SER A 221 -2.45 21.42 2.02
N GLY A 222 -1.83 20.45 1.35
CA GLY A 222 -0.75 20.66 0.38
C GLY A 222 0.53 21.21 1.01
N LYS A 223 0.68 21.09 2.34
CA LYS A 223 1.87 21.52 3.08
C LYS A 223 2.91 20.41 3.05
N GLN A 224 4.11 20.72 2.60
CA GLN A 224 5.27 19.84 2.78
C GLN A 224 5.63 19.78 4.28
N ILE A 225 5.71 18.56 4.81
CA ILE A 225 5.97 18.29 6.22
C ILE A 225 7.33 17.64 6.46
N ILE A 226 7.88 16.96 5.45
CA ILE A 226 9.18 16.29 5.52
C ILE A 226 9.95 16.54 4.24
N HIS A 227 11.25 16.79 4.38
CA HIS A 227 12.23 16.66 3.34
C HIS A 227 13.55 16.23 4.00
N MET A 228 14.06 15.07 3.62
CA MET A 228 15.31 14.52 4.14
C MET A 228 16.07 13.80 3.04
N ARG A 229 17.40 13.86 3.11
CA ARG A 229 18.29 13.09 2.25
C ARG A 229 18.72 11.82 2.94
N LEU A 230 18.86 10.75 2.17
CA LEU A 230 19.33 9.46 2.64
C LEU A 230 20.65 9.08 1.97
N GLU A 231 21.52 8.43 2.73
CA GLU A 231 22.79 7.92 2.23
C GLU A 231 22.60 6.61 1.42
N SER A 232 21.48 5.90 1.61
CA SER A 232 21.22 4.59 1.01
C SER A 232 19.86 4.49 0.31
N ARG A 233 19.80 3.63 -0.72
CA ARG A 233 18.59 3.27 -1.52
C ARG A 233 17.64 2.38 -0.74
N ASP A 234 17.44 2.65 0.53
CA ASP A 234 16.62 1.79 1.35
C ASP A 234 15.16 2.24 1.27
N SER A 235 14.23 1.28 1.39
CA SER A 235 12.79 1.57 1.37
C SER A 235 12.37 2.42 2.57
N PHE A 236 11.09 2.74 2.72
CA PHE A 236 10.60 3.24 4.00
C PHE A 236 9.20 2.72 4.26
N ALA A 237 8.79 2.74 5.52
CA ALA A 237 7.41 2.46 5.88
C ALA A 237 6.95 3.32 7.04
N PHE A 238 5.65 3.61 7.05
CA PHE A 238 4.98 4.12 8.21
C PHE A 238 4.68 2.99 9.19
N VAL A 239 5.02 3.22 10.46
CA VAL A 239 4.55 2.40 11.59
C VAL A 239 3.40 3.10 12.30
N TRP A 240 3.39 4.43 12.23
CA TRP A 240 2.33 5.30 12.71
C TRP A 240 2.27 6.53 11.79
N PRO A 241 1.16 7.29 11.72
CA PRO A 241 1.03 8.47 10.86
C PRO A 241 2.16 9.47 10.97
N ASN A 242 2.81 9.56 12.14
CA ASN A 242 3.91 10.46 12.40
C ASN A 242 5.22 9.74 12.76
N ILE A 243 5.30 8.42 12.52
CA ILE A 243 6.48 7.59 12.79
C ILE A 243 6.84 6.80 11.54
N LEU A 244 8.03 7.09 11.02
CA LEU A 244 8.64 6.43 9.88
C LEU A 244 9.72 5.49 10.34
N VAL A 245 9.87 4.39 9.62
CA VAL A 245 11.00 3.48 9.74
C VAL A 245 11.71 3.45 8.41
N ILE A 246 13.01 3.68 8.45
CA ILE A 246 13.92 3.67 7.32
C ILE A 246 14.97 2.60 7.63
N PRO A 247 15.06 1.52 6.86
CA PRO A 247 16.17 0.61 6.96
C PRO A 247 17.46 1.30 6.50
N SER A 248 18.57 0.86 7.07
CA SER A 248 19.89 1.21 6.61
C SER A 248 20.71 -0.06 6.45
N SER A 249 20.99 -0.40 5.20
CA SER A 249 21.82 -1.54 4.84
C SER A 249 23.30 -1.19 5.09
N LEU A 250 24.03 -2.06 5.78
CA LEU A 250 25.46 -1.88 5.97
C LEU A 250 26.19 -2.16 4.64
N SER A 251 26.81 -1.14 4.05
CA SER A 251 27.67 -1.35 2.89
C SER A 251 28.90 -2.17 3.32
N SER A 252 29.21 -3.23 2.57
CA SER A 252 29.98 -4.40 2.99
C SER A 252 31.49 -4.21 3.18
N ILE A 253 31.97 -3.08 3.70
CA ILE A 253 33.41 -2.77 3.77
C ILE A 253 34.04 -3.19 5.11
N GLU A 254 33.24 -3.43 6.16
CA GLU A 254 33.78 -3.90 7.45
C GLU A 254 33.58 -5.41 7.59
N GLU A 255 34.65 -6.17 7.33
CA GLU A 255 34.69 -7.65 7.29
C GLU A 255 34.31 -8.35 8.61
N ASP A 256 34.10 -7.59 9.70
CA ASP A 256 33.91 -8.12 11.07
C ASP A 256 32.52 -7.86 11.67
N LEU A 257 31.55 -7.27 10.95
CA LEU A 257 30.23 -6.98 11.52
C LEU A 257 29.22 -8.13 11.32
N GLU A 258 28.76 -8.70 12.43
CA GLU A 258 27.68 -9.73 12.54
C GLU A 258 26.26 -9.17 12.26
N LEU A 259 26.15 -7.96 11.70
CA LEU A 259 24.90 -7.21 11.57
C LEU A 259 24.48 -7.11 10.10
N ILE A 260 23.21 -7.42 9.81
CA ILE A 260 22.62 -7.26 8.46
C ILE A 260 22.38 -5.77 8.15
N GLY A 261 22.06 -4.97 9.18
CA GLY A 261 21.75 -3.56 9.04
C GLY A 261 21.00 -3.01 10.25
N TYR A 262 20.50 -1.79 10.10
CA TYR A 262 19.77 -1.08 11.14
C TYR A 262 18.39 -0.65 10.64
N LEU A 263 17.51 -0.32 11.57
CA LEU A 263 16.25 0.35 11.32
C LEU A 263 16.26 1.66 12.10
N ASP A 264 16.39 2.76 11.38
CA ASP A 264 16.24 4.07 11.99
C ASP A 264 14.76 4.45 12.04
N ILE A 265 14.35 4.89 13.22
CA ILE A 265 12.99 5.29 13.51
C ILE A 265 12.98 6.81 13.64
N TYR A 266 12.16 7.45 12.82
CA TYR A 266 11.98 8.89 12.80
C TYR A 266 10.58 9.24 13.25
N ALA A 267 10.45 10.27 14.08
CA ALA A 267 9.19 10.89 14.42
C ALA A 267 9.15 12.32 13.89
N PHE A 268 8.01 12.74 13.35
CA PHE A 268 7.81 14.12 12.90
C PHE A 268 6.58 14.75 13.55
N ASP A 269 6.57 16.09 13.66
CA ASP A 269 5.38 16.82 14.11
C ASP A 269 4.56 17.24 12.87
N PRO A 270 3.37 16.67 12.64
CA PRO A 270 2.55 17.03 11.49
C PRO A 270 2.07 18.49 11.53
N ASN A 271 2.08 19.14 12.70
CA ASN A 271 1.71 20.55 12.82
C ASN A 271 2.86 21.49 12.39
N GLY A 272 4.04 20.94 12.10
CA GLY A 272 5.17 21.68 11.55
C GLY A 272 5.70 22.74 12.51
N LYS A 273 5.80 22.44 13.81
CA LYS A 273 6.73 23.18 14.66
C LYS A 273 8.12 22.89 14.14
N GLU A 274 8.77 23.94 13.64
CA GLU A 274 10.09 23.94 13.00
C GLU A 274 11.03 22.87 13.56
N GLY A 275 11.28 21.87 12.73
CA GLY A 275 12.06 20.69 13.08
C GLY A 275 11.63 19.57 12.14
N GLY A 276 12.50 19.21 11.19
CA GLY A 276 12.28 18.08 10.30
C GLY A 276 12.08 16.76 11.06
N PRO A 277 12.03 15.62 10.35
CA PRO A 277 11.93 14.32 11.01
C PRO A 277 13.05 14.16 12.05
N ARG A 278 12.66 13.90 13.30
CA ARG A 278 13.58 13.69 14.41
C ARG A 278 13.86 12.20 14.55
N HIS A 279 15.11 11.80 14.43
CA HIS A 279 15.53 10.46 14.79
C HIS A 279 15.24 10.18 16.27
N ILE A 280 14.53 9.09 16.57
CA ILE A 280 14.12 8.73 17.93
C ILE A 280 14.75 7.43 18.45
N ALA A 281 15.07 6.48 17.57
CA ALA A 281 15.67 5.21 17.95
C ALA A 281 16.23 4.50 16.71
N THR A 282 17.31 3.75 16.93
CA THR A 282 17.84 2.79 15.95
C THR A 282 17.65 1.39 16.51
N LEU A 283 17.07 0.48 15.73
CA LEU A 283 17.00 -0.93 16.06
C LEU A 283 18.02 -1.71 15.24
N GLN A 284 18.77 -2.58 15.91
CA GLN A 284 19.67 -3.50 15.23
C GLN A 284 18.87 -4.68 14.69
N LEU A 285 19.08 -5.02 13.41
CA LEU A 285 18.49 -6.22 12.83
C LEU A 285 19.30 -7.46 13.28
N PRO A 286 18.62 -8.59 13.56
CA PRO A 286 19.29 -9.80 14.01
C PRO A 286 20.23 -10.35 12.92
N GLU A 287 21.26 -11.10 13.32
CA GLU A 287 22.21 -11.74 12.41
C GLU A 287 21.49 -12.66 11.40
N ALA A 288 21.87 -12.60 10.13
CA ALA A 288 21.40 -13.54 9.12
C ALA A 288 22.17 -14.85 9.30
N ALA A 289 21.44 -15.98 9.37
CA ALA A 289 22.07 -17.30 9.37
C ALA A 289 22.94 -17.55 8.13
N ASP A 290 22.66 -16.86 7.02
CA ASP A 290 23.50 -16.82 5.83
C ASP A 290 24.23 -15.47 5.73
N LYS A 291 25.54 -15.46 5.98
CA LYS A 291 26.45 -14.30 5.85
C LYS A 291 26.65 -13.80 4.40
N ALA A 292 25.83 -14.26 3.46
CA ALA A 292 25.93 -13.85 2.07
C ALA A 292 25.43 -12.41 1.92
N ALA A 293 26.38 -11.46 1.91
CA ALA A 293 26.30 -10.06 1.50
C ALA A 293 24.88 -9.48 1.49
N ALA A 294 24.50 -8.84 2.59
CA ALA A 294 23.29 -8.04 2.65
C ALA A 294 23.40 -6.91 1.63
N THR A 295 22.39 -6.75 0.76
CA THR A 295 22.39 -5.65 -0.21
C THR A 295 21.24 -4.67 0.02
N TYR A 296 20.07 -5.11 0.51
CA TYR A 296 18.90 -4.25 0.76
C TYR A 296 17.98 -4.82 1.84
N VAL A 297 17.47 -3.95 2.71
CA VAL A 297 16.37 -4.26 3.63
C VAL A 297 15.13 -3.52 3.15
N THR A 298 14.05 -4.26 2.86
CA THR A 298 12.76 -3.65 2.48
C THR A 298 11.76 -3.78 3.61
N VAL A 299 11.07 -2.69 3.92
CA VAL A 299 10.06 -2.62 4.98
C VAL A 299 8.68 -2.51 4.34
N TYR A 300 7.77 -3.40 4.74
CA TYR A 300 6.38 -3.35 4.30
C TYR A 300 5.48 -3.02 5.49
N PRO A 301 4.67 -1.94 5.42
CA PRO A 301 3.66 -1.72 6.43
C PRO A 301 2.61 -2.83 6.31
N SER A 302 2.21 -3.40 7.45
CA SER A 302 0.93 -4.11 7.51
C SER A 302 -0.15 -3.12 7.08
N ARG A 303 -0.90 -3.45 6.03
CA ARG A 303 -1.90 -2.61 5.34
C ARG A 303 -3.14 -2.39 6.21
N SER A 304 -2.90 -1.86 7.41
CA SER A 304 -3.87 -1.66 8.45
C SER A 304 -4.60 -0.35 8.14
N SER A 305 -5.92 -0.43 7.95
CA SER A 305 -6.79 0.69 7.53
C SER A 305 -7.09 1.68 8.66
N PHE A 306 -6.23 1.78 9.67
CA PHE A 306 -6.57 2.44 10.92
C PHE A 306 -6.37 3.94 10.91
N PHE A 307 -5.52 4.43 10.02
CA PHE A 307 -5.20 5.83 9.99
C PHE A 307 -6.23 6.58 9.15
N LYS A 308 -7.25 7.05 9.86
CA LYS A 308 -8.33 7.85 9.30
C LYS A 308 -7.75 9.18 8.80
N SER A 309 -8.14 9.54 7.59
CA SER A 309 -7.99 10.91 7.13
C SER A 309 -8.86 11.81 8.00
N ARG A 310 -8.37 13.00 8.39
CA ARG A 310 -9.19 13.98 9.12
C ARG A 310 -10.21 14.65 8.20
N THR A 311 -9.96 14.60 6.90
CA THR A 311 -10.71 15.34 5.88
C THR A 311 -11.68 14.48 5.08
N VAL A 312 -11.50 13.16 5.06
CA VAL A 312 -12.46 12.24 4.44
C VAL A 312 -13.51 11.81 5.47
N PRO A 313 -14.81 12.08 5.26
CA PRO A 313 -15.87 11.72 6.21
C PRO A 313 -15.97 10.20 6.42
N GLU A 314 -16.11 9.75 7.67
CA GLU A 314 -16.25 8.31 8.00
C GLU A 314 -17.48 7.65 7.35
N THR A 315 -18.50 8.45 7.04
CA THR A 315 -19.80 8.02 6.50
C THR A 315 -19.75 7.47 5.07
N GLU A 316 -18.64 7.67 4.35
CA GLU A 316 -18.46 7.13 2.99
C GLU A 316 -17.88 5.71 2.97
N THR A 317 -17.50 5.17 4.13
CA THR A 317 -16.99 3.81 4.19
C THR A 317 -18.11 2.79 4.03
N GLU A 318 -18.05 1.96 2.99
CA GLU A 318 -19.04 0.90 2.77
C GLU A 318 -19.16 -0.04 3.99
N PRO A 319 -20.36 -0.45 4.39
CA PRO A 319 -20.55 -1.38 5.51
C PRO A 319 -19.87 -2.74 5.26
N ARG A 320 -19.14 -3.25 6.26
CA ARG A 320 -18.34 -4.49 6.16
C ARG A 320 -18.80 -5.58 7.14
N LEU A 321 -18.37 -6.81 6.86
CA LEU A 321 -18.54 -7.98 7.73
C LEU A 321 -17.38 -8.20 8.69
N TYR A 322 -16.19 -7.69 8.37
CA TYR A 322 -14.98 -7.85 9.18
C TYR A 322 -13.91 -6.88 8.68
N ASP A 323 -13.04 -6.44 9.60
CA ASP A 323 -11.78 -5.76 9.32
C ASP A 323 -10.60 -6.60 9.83
N ILE A 324 -9.38 -6.30 9.37
CA ILE A 324 -8.15 -6.96 9.82
C ILE A 324 -7.69 -6.30 11.10
N SER A 325 -7.25 -7.05 12.12
CA SER A 325 -6.84 -6.50 13.42
C SER A 325 -5.68 -5.48 13.30
N PRO A 326 -5.69 -4.38 14.07
CA PRO A 326 -4.56 -3.44 14.15
C PRO A 326 -3.38 -4.03 14.90
N GLU A 327 -3.63 -4.95 15.83
CA GLU A 327 -2.60 -5.63 16.61
C GLU A 327 -1.76 -6.60 15.75
N ASP A 328 -2.25 -6.93 14.55
CA ASP A 328 -1.51 -7.66 13.51
C ASP A 328 -0.75 -6.70 12.56
N GLY A 329 -0.43 -5.50 13.06
CA GLY A 329 0.47 -4.53 12.44
C GLY A 329 1.89 -5.07 12.30
N VAL A 330 2.10 -6.11 11.49
CA VAL A 330 3.41 -6.71 11.26
C VAL A 330 4.18 -5.86 10.28
N ILE A 331 5.30 -5.31 10.74
CA ILE A 331 6.33 -4.81 9.83
C ILE A 331 7.08 -6.04 9.31
N SER A 332 6.96 -6.29 8.01
CA SER A 332 7.71 -7.36 7.37
C SER A 332 9.00 -6.81 6.80
N PHE A 333 10.09 -7.55 7.01
CA PHE A 333 11.41 -7.26 6.44
C PHE A 333 11.76 -8.34 5.45
N THR A 334 12.13 -7.93 4.24
CA THR A 334 12.67 -8.85 3.24
C THR A 334 14.15 -8.58 3.06
N HIS A 335 14.94 -9.65 3.18
CA HIS A 335 16.37 -9.69 2.86
C HIS A 335 16.54 -10.31 1.47
N SER A 336 17.22 -9.61 0.56
CA SER A 336 17.52 -10.13 -0.79
C SER A 336 18.98 -9.87 -1.18
N PRO A 337 19.72 -10.90 -1.63
CA PRO A 337 21.09 -10.73 -2.14
C PRO A 337 21.13 -10.18 -3.58
N ASN A 338 19.99 -10.07 -4.26
CA ASN A 338 19.94 -9.68 -5.68
C ASN A 338 19.05 -8.45 -5.92
N ARG A 339 19.67 -7.42 -6.49
CA ARG A 339 19.16 -6.05 -6.72
C ARG A 339 17.99 -5.97 -7.71
N ASN A 340 17.94 -6.87 -8.70
CA ASN A 340 16.96 -6.80 -9.78
C ASN A 340 15.58 -7.37 -9.44
N ILE A 341 15.45 -8.00 -8.27
CA ILE A 341 14.20 -8.64 -7.85
C ILE A 341 13.16 -7.58 -7.40
N LEU A 342 13.61 -6.46 -6.84
CA LEU A 342 12.75 -5.41 -6.28
C LEU A 342 11.92 -4.64 -7.33
N LYS A 343 12.42 -4.48 -8.57
CA LYS A 343 11.67 -3.85 -9.68
C LYS A 343 10.45 -4.68 -10.13
N SER A 344 10.36 -5.94 -9.69
CA SER A 344 9.38 -6.92 -10.21
C SER A 344 8.37 -7.44 -9.19
N PHE A 345 8.34 -6.90 -7.97
CA PHE A 345 7.36 -7.32 -6.96
C PHE A 345 6.17 -6.34 -6.89
N PRO A 346 5.06 -6.63 -7.59
CA PRO A 346 3.77 -6.12 -7.16
C PRO A 346 3.47 -6.70 -5.77
N GLY A 347 2.62 -6.03 -4.98
CA GLY A 347 2.05 -6.63 -3.77
C GLY A 347 1.55 -8.07 -4.01
N PRO A 348 1.42 -8.89 -2.96
CA PRO A 348 1.53 -10.35 -3.00
C PRO A 348 0.79 -10.97 -4.19
N SER A 349 1.53 -11.34 -5.23
CA SER A 349 1.01 -12.07 -6.39
C SER A 349 1.29 -13.56 -6.23
N GLY A 350 0.28 -14.36 -6.58
CA GLY A 350 0.36 -15.81 -6.55
C GLY A 350 1.42 -16.35 -7.49
N ARG A 351 2.10 -17.42 -7.06
CA ARG A 351 3.08 -18.18 -7.85
C ARG A 351 2.49 -18.60 -9.20
N THR A 352 3.08 -18.12 -10.30
CA THR A 352 2.94 -18.75 -11.62
C THR A 352 3.99 -19.86 -11.74
N ARG A 353 3.55 -21.09 -12.02
CA ARG A 353 4.43 -22.22 -12.35
C ARG A 353 4.86 -22.12 -13.82
N PRO A 354 6.09 -22.51 -14.19
CA PRO A 354 6.48 -22.67 -15.58
C PRO A 354 5.75 -23.87 -16.18
N SER A 355 5.11 -23.66 -17.33
CA SER A 355 4.48 -24.72 -18.11
C SER A 355 5.54 -25.65 -18.70
N GLY A 356 5.38 -26.95 -18.44
CA GLY A 356 6.17 -28.00 -19.04
C GLY A 356 5.85 -28.14 -20.54
N ARG A 357 6.90 -28.33 -21.33
CA ARG A 357 6.84 -28.77 -22.74
C ARG A 357 6.04 -30.07 -22.85
N ALA A 358 5.06 -30.10 -23.75
CA ALA A 358 4.49 -31.33 -24.26
C ALA A 358 5.52 -32.06 -25.17
N PRO A 359 5.62 -33.40 -25.11
CA PRO A 359 6.42 -34.16 -26.07
C PRO A 359 5.71 -34.23 -27.42
N ARG A 360 6.52 -34.35 -28.47
CA ARG A 360 6.10 -34.50 -29.88
C ARG A 360 5.40 -35.83 -30.15
#